data_AF-W2FWI6-F1
#
_entry.id   AF-W2FWI6-F1
#
_cell.length_a   1.000
_cell.length_b   1.000
_cell.length_c   1.000
_cell.angle_alpha   90.00
_cell.angle_beta   90.00
_cell.angle_gamma   90.00
#
_symmetry.space_group_name_H-M   'P 1'
#
loop_
_entity.id
_entity.type
_entity.pdbx_description
1 polymer ?
#
loop_
_entity_poly.entity_id
_entity_poly.type
_entity_poly.pdbx_seq_one_letter_code
_entity_poly.pdbx_strand_id
1 'polypeptide(L)'
;MVMMLPTLLRTTRRQFGALSAARAFSTPARNPAHASWTEDDKAYFQQLLKPESVLTDVDDTETYTVDWLKKYKAQSNHQMVLKPKTTEQVSAILKYCNERNLPVVPQGGNTGLVGGSVPVYDEI
;
A
#
# COMPACT_ATOMS: atom_id res chain seq x y z
N MET A 1 -58.68 -41.22 19.13
CA MET A 1 -59.30 -39.92 18.78
C MET A 1 -58.21 -39.03 18.21
N VAL A 2 -58.50 -38.43 17.07
CA VAL A 2 -57.57 -37.92 16.04
C VAL A 2 -57.02 -36.52 16.40
N MET A 3 -55.75 -36.29 16.04
CA MET A 3 -55.01 -35.06 15.67
C MET A 3 -55.44 -33.69 16.24
N MET A 4 -54.45 -32.90 16.69
CA MET A 4 -53.95 -31.75 15.91
C MET A 4 -52.77 -31.05 16.62
N LEU A 5 -51.58 -31.12 16.02
CA LEU A 5 -50.47 -30.20 16.32
C LEU A 5 -50.67 -28.89 15.52
N PRO A 6 -50.44 -27.71 16.11
CA PRO A 6 -50.49 -26.45 15.36
C PRO A 6 -49.22 -26.29 14.51
N THR A 7 -49.43 -26.21 13.18
CA THR A 7 -48.41 -25.98 12.17
C THR A 7 -47.90 -24.53 12.24
N LEU A 8 -46.68 -24.34 12.74
CA LEU A 8 -45.99 -23.04 12.75
C LEU A 8 -45.44 -22.73 11.35
N LEU A 9 -46.22 -22.05 10.51
CA LEU A 9 -45.75 -21.51 9.23
C LEU A 9 -44.88 -20.26 9.48
N ARG A 10 -43.59 -20.48 9.78
CA ARG A 10 -42.56 -19.44 9.69
C ARG A 10 -42.27 -19.15 8.22
N THR A 11 -42.84 -18.07 7.69
CA THR A 11 -42.44 -17.49 6.42
C THR A 11 -41.05 -16.88 6.58
N THR A 12 -40.02 -17.66 6.26
CA THR A 12 -38.64 -17.17 6.20
C THR A 12 -38.53 -16.25 4.98
N ARG A 13 -38.82 -14.97 5.14
CA ARG A 13 -38.48 -13.94 4.15
C ARG A 13 -36.96 -13.93 4.03
N ARG A 14 -36.43 -14.54 2.96
CA ARG A 14 -35.01 -14.41 2.60
C ARG A 14 -34.73 -12.92 2.41
N GLN A 15 -34.13 -12.29 3.40
CA GLN A 15 -33.47 -11.02 3.21
C GLN A 15 -32.30 -11.29 2.28
N PHE A 16 -32.45 -10.88 1.01
CA PHE A 16 -31.28 -10.64 0.19
C PHE A 16 -30.60 -9.42 0.81
N GLY A 17 -29.60 -9.67 1.65
CA GLY A 17 -28.70 -8.63 2.13
C GLY A 17 -28.18 -7.87 0.93
N ALA A 18 -28.23 -6.54 0.98
CA ALA A 18 -27.61 -5.70 -0.03
C ALA A 18 -26.12 -6.06 -0.06
N LEU A 19 -25.71 -6.83 -1.07
CA LEU A 19 -24.31 -6.95 -1.42
C LEU A 19 -23.87 -5.56 -1.84
N SER A 20 -23.16 -4.87 -0.95
CA SER A 20 -22.48 -3.62 -1.25
C SER A 20 -21.66 -3.86 -2.53
N ALA A 21 -22.06 -3.18 -3.60
CA ALA A 21 -21.37 -3.24 -4.89
C ALA A 21 -20.08 -2.40 -4.90
N ALA A 22 -19.45 -2.20 -3.74
CA ALA A 22 -18.05 -1.84 -3.72
C ALA A 22 -17.27 -3.13 -4.01
N ARG A 23 -16.83 -3.31 -5.25
CA ARG A 23 -15.68 -4.17 -5.52
C ARG A 23 -14.50 -3.57 -4.77
N ALA A 24 -14.37 -3.91 -3.49
CA ALA A 24 -13.16 -3.65 -2.74
C ALA A 24 -12.08 -4.44 -3.47
N PHE A 25 -11.17 -3.72 -4.14
CA PHE A 25 -9.95 -4.35 -4.60
C PHE A 25 -9.30 -4.94 -3.35
N SER A 26 -9.12 -6.26 -3.33
CA SER A 26 -8.43 -6.90 -2.23
C SER A 26 -6.99 -6.43 -2.28
N THR A 27 -6.54 -5.73 -1.25
CA THR A 27 -5.12 -5.44 -1.07
C THR A 27 -4.38 -6.77 -1.03
N PRO A 28 -3.40 -7.02 -1.92
CA PRO A 28 -2.63 -8.25 -1.90
C PRO A 28 -1.83 -8.33 -0.60
N ALA A 29 -1.66 -9.52 -0.02
CA ALA A 29 -0.89 -9.69 1.21
C ALA A 29 0.59 -9.29 1.03
N ARG A 30 1.19 -8.66 2.05
CA ARG A 30 2.62 -8.31 2.05
C ARG A 30 3.45 -9.57 1.92
N ASN A 31 4.36 -9.60 0.94
CA ASN A 31 5.26 -10.72 0.77
C ASN A 31 6.25 -10.76 1.96
N PRO A 32 6.24 -11.82 2.79
CA PRO A 32 7.10 -11.91 3.97
C PRO A 32 8.58 -12.07 3.62
N ALA A 33 8.92 -12.37 2.35
CA ALA A 33 10.31 -12.46 1.92
C ALA A 33 11.02 -11.09 1.92
N HIS A 34 10.29 -9.98 1.69
CA HIS A 34 10.86 -8.64 1.67
C HIS A 34 11.10 -8.11 3.09
N ALA A 35 12.29 -7.56 3.29
CA ALA A 35 12.63 -6.88 4.52
C ALA A 35 11.82 -5.58 4.67
N SER A 36 11.61 -5.15 5.90
CA SER A 36 11.16 -3.79 6.20
C SER A 36 12.37 -2.90 6.42
N TRP A 37 12.30 -1.65 5.99
CA TRP A 37 13.36 -0.68 6.22
C TRP A 37 13.39 -0.27 7.69
N THR A 38 14.56 0.18 8.13
CA THR A 38 14.93 0.49 9.51
C THR A 38 15.56 1.89 9.57
N GLU A 39 15.82 2.39 10.77
CA GLU A 39 16.52 3.68 10.95
C GLU A 39 17.95 3.66 10.36
N ASP A 40 18.61 2.50 10.32
CA ASP A 40 19.93 2.36 9.69
C ASP A 40 19.85 2.54 8.16
N ASP A 41 18.78 2.03 7.54
CA ASP A 41 18.52 2.20 6.10
C ASP A 41 18.26 3.69 5.79
N LYS A 42 17.45 4.34 6.62
CA LYS A 42 17.20 5.79 6.52
C LYS A 42 18.49 6.58 6.67
N ALA A 43 19.33 6.25 7.65
CA ALA A 43 20.61 6.91 7.87
C ALA A 43 21.55 6.73 6.66
N TYR A 44 21.57 5.54 6.04
CA TYR A 44 22.29 5.30 4.79
C TYR A 44 21.82 6.25 3.67
N PHE A 45 20.51 6.36 3.44
CA PHE A 45 19.98 7.24 2.40
C PHE A 45 20.24 8.73 2.69
N GLN A 46 20.24 9.14 3.96
CA GLN A 46 20.58 10.51 4.38
C GLN A 46 22.07 10.86 4.20
N GLN A 47 22.95 9.87 4.15
CA GLN A 47 24.36 10.09 3.78
C GLN A 47 24.54 10.20 2.26
N LEU A 48 23.72 9.47 1.49
CA LEU A 48 23.78 9.44 0.03
C LEU A 48 23.08 10.65 -0.62
N LEU A 49 21.98 11.11 -0.03
CA LEU A 49 21.10 12.16 -0.54
C LEU A 49 21.15 13.39 0.35
N LYS A 50 20.70 14.52 -0.19
CA LYS A 50 20.48 15.71 0.64
C LYS A 50 19.30 15.48 1.59
N PRO A 51 19.26 16.13 2.77
CA PRO A 51 18.17 15.95 3.74
C PRO A 51 16.77 16.15 3.16
N GLU A 52 16.58 17.14 2.29
CA GLU A 52 15.29 17.43 1.63
C GLU A 52 14.86 16.38 0.57
N SER A 53 15.75 15.44 0.26
CA SER A 53 15.51 14.34 -0.68
C SER A 53 15.13 13.03 0.02
N VAL A 54 15.05 12.99 1.36
CA VAL A 54 14.62 11.83 2.13
C VAL A 54 13.41 12.24 2.98
N LEU A 55 12.21 11.94 2.48
CA LEU A 55 10.95 12.30 3.15
C LEU A 55 10.47 11.13 3.98
N THR A 56 10.19 11.36 5.26
CA THR A 56 9.57 10.35 6.15
C THR A 56 8.41 10.91 6.96
N ASP A 57 8.12 12.21 6.84
CA ASP A 57 6.96 12.81 7.47
C ASP A 57 5.70 12.42 6.69
N VAL A 58 4.59 12.21 7.40
CA VAL A 58 3.31 11.85 6.80
C VAL A 58 2.81 12.95 5.86
N ASP A 59 2.98 14.22 6.24
CA ASP A 59 2.50 15.34 5.45
C ASP A 59 3.29 15.50 4.14
N ASP A 60 4.60 15.22 4.19
CA ASP A 60 5.48 15.27 3.02
C ASP A 60 5.27 14.09 2.06
N THR A 61 4.91 12.93 2.61
CA THR A 61 4.76 11.69 1.85
C THR A 61 3.36 11.50 1.29
N GLU A 62 2.31 12.12 1.85
CA GLU A 62 0.90 11.87 1.53
C GLU A 62 0.61 11.82 0.01
N THR A 63 1.19 12.75 -0.75
CA THR A 63 0.98 12.89 -2.20
C THR A 63 1.57 11.75 -3.05
N TYR A 64 2.49 10.95 -2.48
CA TYR A 64 3.09 9.76 -3.09
C TYR A 64 2.32 8.48 -2.75
N THR A 65 1.38 8.55 -1.81
CA THR A 65 0.70 7.38 -1.23
C THR A 65 -0.66 7.09 -1.86
N VAL A 66 -1.13 7.96 -2.75
CA VAL A 66 -2.45 7.89 -3.39
C VAL A 66 -2.29 8.10 -4.88
N ASP A 67 -2.98 7.31 -5.70
CA ASP A 67 -2.92 7.45 -7.15
C ASP A 67 -3.74 8.65 -7.66
N TRP A 68 -3.57 8.97 -8.94
CA TRP A 68 -4.30 10.05 -9.61
C TRP A 68 -5.83 9.95 -9.47
N LEU A 69 -6.40 8.74 -9.56
CA LEU A 69 -7.85 8.53 -9.45
C LEU A 69 -8.35 8.44 -8.01
N LYS A 70 -7.45 8.47 -7.02
CA LYS A 70 -7.75 8.26 -5.59
C LYS A 70 -8.44 6.92 -5.31
N LYS A 71 -8.15 5.92 -6.15
CA LYS A 71 -8.65 4.54 -6.05
C LYS A 71 -7.69 3.62 -5.31
N TYR A 72 -6.39 3.83 -5.49
CA TYR A 72 -5.34 3.06 -4.84
C TYR A 72 -4.66 3.94 -3.80
N LYS A 73 -4.54 3.40 -2.59
CA LYS A 73 -3.89 4.06 -1.47
C LYS A 73 -3.02 3.06 -0.71
N ALA A 74 -1.82 3.49 -0.35
CA ALA A 74 -0.90 2.71 0.47
C ALA A 74 -1.52 2.32 1.81
N GLN A 75 -1.22 1.10 2.26
CA GLN A 75 -1.55 0.66 3.61
C GLN A 75 -0.46 1.20 4.54
N SER A 76 -0.88 1.94 5.58
CA SER A 76 -0.04 2.47 6.66
C SER A 76 0.63 3.83 6.44
N ASN A 77 1.10 4.35 7.57
CA ASN A 77 1.76 5.63 7.83
C ASN A 77 3.29 5.54 7.84
N HIS A 78 3.87 4.38 7.54
CA HIS A 78 5.32 4.18 7.58
C HIS A 78 5.88 4.15 6.16
N GLN A 79 6.08 5.34 5.59
CA GLN A 79 6.49 5.51 4.20
C GLN A 79 7.73 6.39 4.13
N MET A 80 8.67 6.01 3.26
CA MET A 80 9.88 6.78 2.99
C MET A 80 9.91 7.07 1.49
N VAL A 81 10.08 8.33 1.12
CA VAL A 81 10.19 8.74 -0.28
C VAL A 81 11.58 9.29 -0.53
N LEU A 82 12.26 8.73 -1.52
CA LEU A 82 13.58 9.18 -1.95
C LEU A 82 13.49 10.00 -3.24
N LYS A 83 14.14 11.16 -3.27
CA LYS A 83 14.15 12.08 -4.42
C LYS A 83 15.58 12.27 -4.97
N PRO A 84 16.17 11.23 -5.60
CA PRO A 84 17.49 11.33 -6.21
C PRO A 84 17.49 12.34 -7.36
N LYS A 85 18.65 12.93 -7.63
CA LYS A 85 18.89 13.94 -8.68
C LYS A 85 19.79 13.44 -9.80
N THR A 86 20.51 12.33 -9.58
CA THR A 86 21.42 11.75 -10.57
C THR A 86 21.22 10.24 -10.71
N THR A 87 21.69 9.70 -11.83
CA THR A 87 21.66 8.26 -12.12
C THR A 87 22.53 7.45 -11.16
N GLU A 88 23.62 8.03 -10.66
CA GLU A 88 24.53 7.40 -9.71
C GLU A 88 23.83 7.20 -8.35
N GLN A 89 23.04 8.19 -7.93
CA GLN A 89 22.23 8.07 -6.71
C GLN A 89 21.16 6.97 -6.86
N VAL A 90 20.45 6.92 -7.99
CA VAL A 90 19.49 5.85 -8.26
C VAL A 90 20.16 4.47 -8.22
N SER A 91 21.33 4.35 -8.87
CA SER A 91 22.10 3.09 -8.90
C SER A 91 22.52 2.66 -7.49
N ALA A 92 23.02 3.58 -6.67
CA ALA A 92 23.40 3.29 -5.28
C ALA A 92 22.21 2.90 -4.41
N ILE A 93 21.06 3.58 -4.55
CA ILE A 93 19.81 3.24 -3.85
C ILE A 93 19.38 1.82 -4.19
N LEU A 94 19.25 1.50 -5.49
CA LEU A 94 18.76 0.19 -5.92
C LEU A 94 19.72 -0.93 -5.55
N LYS A 95 21.05 -0.69 -5.59
CA LYS A 95 22.04 -1.64 -5.10
C LYS A 95 21.82 -1.96 -3.62
N TYR A 96 21.67 -0.93 -2.79
CA TYR A 96 21.45 -1.07 -1.35
C TYR A 96 20.13 -1.80 -1.05
N CYS A 97 19.02 -1.37 -1.68
CA CYS A 97 17.73 -2.02 -1.51
C CYS A 97 17.77 -3.50 -1.92
N ASN A 98 18.47 -3.83 -3.01
CA ASN A 98 18.63 -5.22 -3.44
C ASN A 98 19.45 -6.06 -2.43
N GLU A 99 20.56 -5.52 -1.92
CA GLU A 99 21.39 -6.19 -0.90
C GLU A 99 20.60 -6.45 0.40
N ARG A 100 19.68 -5.55 0.75
CA ARG A 100 18.81 -5.64 1.93
C ARG A 100 17.47 -6.34 1.67
N ASN A 101 17.17 -6.68 0.42
CA ASN A 101 15.86 -7.16 -0.05
C ASN A 101 14.68 -6.25 0.36
N LEU A 102 14.90 -4.93 0.27
CA LEU A 102 13.89 -3.90 0.49
C LEU A 102 13.07 -3.69 -0.79
N PRO A 103 11.74 -3.65 -0.72
CA PRO A 103 10.89 -3.42 -1.88
C PRO A 103 10.87 -1.92 -2.23
N VAL A 104 10.78 -1.63 -3.54
CA VAL A 104 10.86 -0.26 -4.07
C VAL A 104 9.74 -0.03 -5.08
N VAL A 105 9.10 1.14 -5.04
CA VAL A 105 8.11 1.57 -6.03
C VAL A 105 8.62 2.81 -6.77
N PRO A 106 9.05 2.67 -8.04
CA PRO A 106 9.46 3.82 -8.82
C PRO A 106 8.23 4.69 -9.18
N GLN A 107 8.30 5.97 -8.82
CA GLN A 107 7.23 6.93 -9.12
C GLN A 107 7.73 8.12 -9.96
N GLY A 108 7.05 8.39 -11.07
CA GLY A 108 7.21 9.61 -11.88
C GLY A 108 6.19 10.68 -11.49
N GLY A 109 5.40 11.15 -12.46
CA GLY A 109 4.35 12.16 -12.24
C GLY A 109 3.09 11.66 -11.53
N ASN A 110 3.04 10.39 -11.12
CA ASN A 110 1.91 9.75 -10.43
C ASN A 110 0.54 9.88 -11.15
N THR A 111 0.53 9.81 -12.49
CA THR A 111 -0.69 9.91 -13.33
C THR A 111 -1.19 8.55 -13.83
N GLY A 112 -0.60 7.45 -13.36
CA GLY A 112 -1.00 6.10 -13.74
C GLY A 112 -2.42 5.77 -13.26
N LEU A 113 -3.15 4.94 -14.04
CA LEU A 113 -4.57 4.64 -13.79
C LEU A 113 -4.82 3.22 -13.24
N VAL A 114 -3.75 2.47 -12.99
CA VAL A 114 -3.79 1.04 -12.61
C VAL A 114 -3.12 0.75 -11.28
N GLY A 115 -2.72 1.78 -10.52
CA GLY A 115 -2.16 1.65 -9.17
C GLY A 115 -0.68 1.27 -9.09
N GLY A 116 -0.01 1.00 -10.21
CA GLY A 116 1.40 0.55 -10.21
C GLY A 116 2.44 1.57 -9.76
N SER A 117 2.05 2.84 -9.55
CA SER A 117 2.92 3.91 -9.06
C SER A 117 2.77 4.19 -7.58
N VAL A 118 1.92 3.44 -6.86
CA VAL A 118 1.59 3.67 -5.45
C VAL A 118 2.06 2.48 -4.63
N PRO A 119 2.78 2.70 -3.51
CA PRO A 119 3.16 1.61 -2.61
C PRO A 119 1.93 0.93 -2.03
N VAL A 120 2.04 -0.36 -1.74
CA VAL A 120 0.96 -1.12 -1.10
C VAL A 120 1.18 -1.17 0.40
N TYR A 121 2.43 -1.28 0.85
CA TYR A 121 2.85 -1.42 2.23
C TYR A 121 3.97 -0.42 2.57
N ASP A 122 5.17 -0.92 2.84
CA ASP A 122 6.36 -0.21 3.31
C ASP A 122 7.43 -0.11 2.21
N GLU A 123 7.03 -0.17 0.94
CA GLU A 123 7.96 0.07 -0.16
C GLU A 123 8.51 1.50 -0.13
N ILE A 124 9.78 1.62 -0.52
CA ILE A 124 10.53 2.88 -0.63
C ILE A 124 10.30 3.53 -2.00
#